data_AF-A0A1R0ZK27-F1
#
_entry.id   AF-A0A1R0ZK27-F1
#
_cell.length_a   1.000
_cell.length_b   1.000
_cell.length_c   1.000
_cell.angle_alpha   90.00
_cell.angle_beta   90.00
_cell.angle_gamma   90.00
#
_symmetry.space_group_name_H-M   'P 1'
#
loop_
_entity.id
_entity.type
_entity.pdbx_description
1 polymer ?
#
loop_
_entity_poly.entity_id
_entity_poly.type
_entity_poly.pdbx_seq_one_letter_code
_entity_poly.pdbx_strand_id
1 'polypeptide(L)'
;MELDASGGFKGYIGTNKVRFNPTDLLWKRLSTKEQVGKMELFLPVEFSNLDVDDRGLIYAVSSEANSNTPIKRFNPSGEDILRREGYFPPMGDISVIRLDPTKSVVSDPKNRGSSRFIDVVSDESGMYSGLDSTRNRIFTYDRDGNLLYQFGGIGTQANNFQKPVALSMLGERIAVLDNEMNRMTIFAPTRYGKLIRQAVKAHYAGKVDEAADSWNKVLQLNANFDIAYISMGKAFLKKNENKMAMNYFKNGNNRKYYSEAFKQYRKQYVWDHFGTIMTVLLSAAALFAGIRIYWVKRRPKLYFVETNIVKAPFYTMMRPFNGFWEMKYEQKGRVKIALIIVLLLVVTMILKRQYSGFVVNFNKLSTLNSVDELIYIVLPFILFCVANWSLTTLMDGEGKFLEIITAVGYSLLPFIILYLPQVVFSNMITHEEAPFYYLIESAAICWFLWLLFVGMMTIHQYSIFKTLLTLFLTVVVMVFIVFLCILCFSLLQQMTTFILSIYSEIRARA
;
A
#
# COMPACT_ATOMS: atom_id res chain seq x y z
N MET A 1 39.14 -1.59 7.68
CA MET A 1 40.40 -2.32 7.82
C MET A 1 40.50 -2.77 9.27
N GLU A 2 40.73 -4.04 9.53
CA GLU A 2 40.93 -4.58 10.87
C GLU A 2 42.42 -4.75 11.12
N LEU A 3 42.91 -4.14 12.21
CA LEU A 3 44.29 -4.25 12.68
C LEU A 3 44.28 -4.96 14.03
N ASP A 4 45.30 -5.77 14.29
CA ASP A 4 45.54 -6.34 15.61
C ASP A 4 46.13 -5.30 16.59
N ALA A 5 46.28 -5.68 17.86
CA ALA A 5 46.82 -4.79 18.90
C ALA A 5 48.28 -4.35 18.65
N SER A 6 49.01 -5.06 17.79
CA SER A 6 50.36 -4.72 17.34
C SER A 6 50.39 -3.92 16.02
N GLY A 7 49.23 -3.59 15.45
CA GLY A 7 49.12 -2.89 14.16
C GLY A 7 49.24 -3.80 12.93
N GLY A 8 49.29 -5.12 13.11
CA GLY A 8 49.27 -6.11 12.04
C GLY A 8 47.92 -6.17 11.36
N PHE A 9 47.90 -6.18 10.02
CA PHE A 9 46.66 -6.27 9.25
C PHE A 9 46.01 -7.65 9.37
N LYS A 10 44.74 -7.68 9.80
CA LYS A 10 43.93 -8.90 9.90
C LYS A 10 42.97 -9.09 8.72
N GLY A 11 42.38 -8.02 8.21
CA GLY A 11 41.38 -8.13 7.13
C GLY A 11 40.51 -6.90 6.93
N TYR A 12 39.38 -7.11 6.26
CA TYR A 12 38.34 -6.10 6.03
C TYR A 12 37.02 -6.57 6.65
N ILE A 13 36.31 -5.65 7.31
CA ILE A 13 35.00 -5.88 7.94
C ILE A 13 33.97 -4.93 7.32
N GLY A 14 32.76 -5.44 7.08
CA GLY A 14 31.68 -4.69 6.45
C GLY A 14 31.98 -4.42 4.98
N THR A 15 31.25 -5.04 4.06
CA THR A 15 31.38 -4.75 2.63
C THR A 15 30.03 -4.32 2.05
N ASN A 16 30.06 -3.36 1.14
CA ASN A 16 28.90 -3.06 0.33
C ASN A 16 28.73 -4.16 -0.73
N LYS A 17 27.52 -4.70 -0.87
CA LYS A 17 27.23 -5.65 -1.94
C LYS A 17 27.24 -4.89 -3.25
N VAL A 18 27.98 -5.39 -4.24
CA VAL A 18 27.97 -4.82 -5.59
C VAL A 18 26.58 -5.03 -6.18
N ARG A 19 25.96 -3.95 -6.64
CA ARG A 19 24.69 -4.02 -7.39
C ARG A 19 25.01 -4.27 -8.86
N PHE A 20 24.33 -5.25 -9.44
CA PHE A 20 24.44 -5.54 -10.86
C PHE A 20 23.21 -5.01 -11.59
N ASN A 21 23.43 -4.33 -12.70
CA ASN A 21 22.39 -4.08 -13.67
C ASN A 21 22.24 -5.31 -14.58
N PRO A 22 21.03 -5.88 -14.75
CA PRO A 22 20.82 -7.05 -15.60
C PRO A 22 21.31 -6.88 -17.04
N THR A 23 21.24 -5.67 -17.60
CA THR A 23 21.76 -5.38 -18.95
C THR A 23 23.27 -5.51 -19.02
N ASP A 24 23.97 -5.06 -17.98
CA ASP A 24 25.43 -5.07 -17.94
C ASP A 24 25.95 -6.49 -17.72
N LEU A 25 25.22 -7.30 -16.95
CA LEU A 25 25.46 -8.74 -16.83
C LEU A 25 25.29 -9.47 -18.16
N LEU A 26 24.22 -9.16 -18.91
CA LEU A 26 23.98 -9.72 -20.23
C LEU A 26 25.09 -9.31 -21.20
N TRP A 27 25.46 -8.04 -21.21
CA TRP A 27 26.51 -7.50 -22.08
C TRP A 27 27.87 -8.12 -21.75
N LYS A 28 28.20 -8.25 -20.46
CA LYS A 28 29.41 -8.94 -20.00
C LYS A 28 29.46 -10.40 -20.43
N ARG A 29 28.31 -11.10 -20.45
CA ARG A 29 28.23 -12.51 -20.88
C ARG A 29 28.40 -12.67 -22.39
N LEU A 30 28.00 -11.67 -23.18
CA LEU A 30 28.10 -11.67 -24.64
C LEU A 30 29.41 -11.04 -25.16
N SER A 31 30.17 -10.34 -24.30
CA SER A 31 31.37 -9.59 -24.68
C SER A 31 32.63 -10.46 -24.75
N THR A 32 33.58 -10.08 -25.62
CA THR A 32 34.91 -10.69 -25.71
C THR A 32 35.79 -10.31 -24.51
N LYS A 33 36.89 -11.04 -24.28
CA LYS A 33 37.83 -10.75 -23.17
C LYS A 33 38.40 -9.31 -23.23
N GLU A 34 38.67 -8.80 -24.43
CA GLU A 34 39.14 -7.42 -24.63
C GLU A 34 38.05 -6.38 -24.36
N GLN A 35 36.80 -6.68 -24.72
CA GLN A 35 35.65 -5.82 -24.43
C GLN A 35 35.39 -5.78 -22.92
N VAL A 36 35.44 -6.91 -22.24
CA VAL A 36 35.29 -6.99 -20.77
C VAL A 36 36.42 -6.22 -20.05
N GLY A 37 37.64 -6.25 -20.58
CA GLY A 37 38.76 -5.46 -20.03
C GLY A 37 38.57 -3.94 -20.14
N LYS A 38 37.68 -3.47 -21.02
CA LYS A 38 37.28 -2.06 -21.17
C LYS A 38 35.98 -1.73 -20.44
N MET A 39 35.29 -2.72 -19.85
CA MET A 39 34.10 -2.46 -19.05
C MET A 39 34.49 -1.89 -17.69
N GLU A 40 33.64 -1.00 -17.17
CA GLU A 40 33.81 -0.45 -15.82
C GLU A 40 33.84 -1.59 -14.79
N LEU A 41 34.82 -1.56 -13.89
CA LEU A 41 34.96 -2.57 -12.85
C LEU A 41 33.79 -2.43 -11.86
N PHE A 42 33.17 -3.56 -11.54
CA PHE A 42 32.12 -3.67 -10.54
C PHE A 42 32.73 -3.61 -9.13
N LEU A 43 33.20 -2.43 -8.72
CA LEU A 43 33.75 -2.20 -7.39
C LEU A 43 32.63 -1.87 -6.39
N PRO A 44 32.65 -2.43 -5.18
CA PRO A 44 31.80 -1.95 -4.10
C PRO A 44 32.03 -0.46 -3.85
N VAL A 45 30.96 0.31 -3.68
CA VAL A 45 31.10 1.69 -3.21
C VAL A 45 31.71 1.65 -1.80
N GLU A 46 32.75 2.43 -1.56
CA GLU A 46 33.41 2.51 -0.26
C GLU A 46 32.55 3.26 0.76
N PHE A 47 32.79 2.98 2.04
CA PHE A 47 32.18 3.79 3.10
C PHE A 47 32.85 5.16 3.15
N SER A 48 32.04 6.20 3.23
CA SER A 48 32.49 7.60 3.28
C SER A 48 32.96 7.99 4.67
N ASN A 49 32.28 7.52 5.72
CA ASN A 49 32.75 7.64 7.09
C ASN A 49 32.12 6.55 8.00
N LEU A 50 32.60 6.49 9.24
CA LEU A 50 32.13 5.59 10.29
C LEU A 50 32.11 6.26 11.65
N ASP A 51 31.32 5.70 12.57
CA ASP A 51 31.36 6.02 13.99
C ASP A 51 31.08 4.75 14.81
N VAL A 52 31.49 4.75 16.08
CA VAL A 52 31.37 3.59 16.97
C VAL A 52 30.46 3.94 18.14
N ASP A 53 29.43 3.11 18.35
CA ASP A 53 28.52 3.32 19.47
C ASP A 53 29.05 2.83 20.81
N ASP A 54 28.30 3.12 21.87
CA ASP A 54 28.55 2.72 23.25
C ASP A 54 28.71 1.20 23.47
N ARG A 55 28.26 0.37 22.52
CA ARG A 55 28.36 -1.09 22.56
C ARG A 55 29.47 -1.62 21.65
N GLY A 56 30.27 -0.74 21.05
CA GLY A 56 31.36 -1.12 20.14
C GLY A 56 30.89 -1.59 18.76
N LEU A 57 29.64 -1.33 18.38
CA LEU A 57 29.15 -1.63 17.03
C LEU A 57 29.44 -0.44 16.11
N ILE A 58 29.73 -0.74 14.84
CA ILE A 58 30.23 0.26 13.90
C ILE A 58 29.08 0.75 13.03
N TYR A 59 28.74 2.03 13.13
CA TYR A 59 27.93 2.70 12.12
C TYR A 59 28.81 3.10 10.95
N ALA A 60 28.33 2.90 9.73
CA ALA A 60 29.04 3.31 8.53
C ALA A 60 28.05 3.85 7.49
N VAL A 61 28.51 4.83 6.71
CA VAL A 61 27.72 5.46 5.67
C VAL A 61 28.37 5.40 4.31
N SER A 62 27.56 5.40 3.25
CA SER A 62 28.03 5.54 1.88
C SER A 62 27.39 6.73 1.17
N SER A 63 28.18 7.37 0.31
CA SER A 63 27.74 8.40 -0.62
C SER A 63 27.17 7.80 -1.93
N GLU A 64 26.74 6.54 -1.90
CA GLU A 64 26.13 5.85 -3.03
C GLU A 64 24.78 6.49 -3.39
N ALA A 65 24.63 6.91 -4.65
CA ALA A 65 23.36 7.39 -5.14
C ALA A 65 22.34 6.25 -5.25
N ASN A 66 21.10 6.51 -4.83
CA ASN A 66 19.95 5.60 -4.91
C ASN A 66 20.13 4.31 -4.10
N SER A 67 20.97 4.37 -3.06
CA SER A 67 21.08 3.29 -2.08
C SER A 67 19.83 3.27 -1.19
N ASN A 68 19.27 2.09 -0.97
CA ASN A 68 18.19 1.89 0.01
C ASN A 68 18.74 1.61 1.42
N THR A 69 20.06 1.43 1.52
CA THR A 69 20.77 1.13 2.77
C THR A 69 22.04 1.99 2.86
N PRO A 70 21.95 3.33 2.76
CA PRO A 70 23.12 4.19 2.78
C PRO A 70 23.75 4.29 4.18
N ILE A 71 22.97 4.03 5.23
CA ILE A 71 23.43 3.89 6.61
C ILE A 71 23.35 2.41 6.99
N LYS A 72 24.42 1.90 7.60
CA LYS A 72 24.53 0.52 8.11
C LYS A 72 25.10 0.52 9.51
N ARG A 73 24.81 -0.55 10.26
CA ARG A 73 25.41 -0.81 11.57
C ARG A 73 25.93 -2.22 11.58
N PHE A 74 27.24 -2.38 11.69
CA PHE A 74 27.90 -3.67 11.61
C PHE A 74 28.10 -4.29 13.00
N ASN A 75 27.85 -5.59 13.09
CA ASN A 75 28.36 -6.41 14.18
C ASN A 75 29.84 -6.74 13.96
N PRO A 76 30.54 -7.33 14.95
CA PRO A 76 31.95 -7.72 14.80
C PRO A 76 32.22 -8.74 13.69
N SER A 77 31.19 -9.41 13.17
CA SER A 77 31.29 -10.32 12.03
C SER A 77 31.11 -9.60 10.67
N GLY A 78 30.89 -8.28 10.66
CA GLY A 78 30.71 -7.49 9.45
C GLY A 78 29.31 -7.59 8.82
N GLU A 79 28.32 -8.11 9.54
CA GLU A 79 26.93 -8.18 9.10
C GLU A 79 26.17 -6.89 9.48
N ASP A 80 25.40 -6.35 8.52
CA ASP A 80 24.54 -5.19 8.77
C ASP A 80 23.32 -5.59 9.59
N ILE A 81 23.30 -5.15 10.85
CA ILE A 81 22.25 -5.38 11.84
C ILE A 81 21.38 -4.14 12.09
N LEU A 82 21.46 -3.12 11.23
CA LEU A 82 20.62 -1.93 11.37
C LEU A 82 19.15 -2.27 11.18
N ARG A 83 18.31 -1.95 12.17
CA ARG A 83 16.86 -2.14 12.10
C ARG A 83 16.25 -1.08 11.18
N ARG A 84 15.29 -1.51 10.35
CA ARG A 84 14.61 -0.67 9.35
C ARG A 84 13.11 -0.89 9.43
N GLU A 85 12.56 -0.68 10.63
CA GLU A 85 11.14 -0.90 10.96
C GLU A 85 10.30 0.37 10.81
N GLY A 86 10.93 1.51 10.50
CA GLY A 86 10.22 2.75 10.18
C GLY A 86 9.49 2.69 8.84
N TYR A 87 8.68 3.71 8.55
CA TYR A 87 7.94 3.82 7.28
C TYR A 87 8.84 3.74 6.04
N PHE A 88 10.04 4.29 6.18
CA PHE A 88 11.07 4.28 5.17
C PHE A 88 12.38 3.86 5.82
N PRO A 89 13.26 3.15 5.09
CA PRO A 89 14.59 2.87 5.59
C PRO A 89 15.34 4.20 5.84
N PRO A 90 16.36 4.21 6.73
CA PRO A 90 17.20 5.38 7.00
C PRO A 90 18.01 5.80 5.76
N MET A 91 17.38 6.60 4.89
CA MET A 91 17.94 7.05 3.60
C MET A 91 17.79 8.56 3.34
N GLY A 92 17.42 9.31 4.37
CA GLY A 92 17.27 10.77 4.31
C GLY A 92 16.02 11.17 3.54
N ASP A 93 16.16 12.14 2.63
CA ASP A 93 15.07 12.62 1.80
C ASP A 93 14.49 11.54 0.89
N ILE A 94 13.17 11.47 0.86
CA ILE A 94 12.41 10.54 0.03
C ILE A 94 11.80 11.34 -1.12
N SER A 95 12.34 11.14 -2.32
CA SER A 95 11.93 11.86 -3.54
C SER A 95 10.52 11.53 -4.01
N VAL A 96 10.02 10.35 -3.63
CA VAL A 96 8.67 9.87 -3.92
C VAL A 96 7.95 9.63 -2.61
N ILE A 97 7.22 10.63 -2.14
CA ILE A 97 6.26 10.41 -1.08
C ILE A 97 5.05 9.74 -1.74
N ARG A 98 4.94 8.41 -1.63
CA ARG A 98 3.72 7.67 -2.04
C ARG A 98 2.58 8.06 -1.09
N LEU A 99 1.96 9.20 -1.35
CA LEU A 99 0.76 9.63 -0.62
C LEU A 99 -0.48 8.83 -1.07
N ASP A 100 -0.43 8.17 -2.22
CA ASP A 100 -1.55 7.46 -2.83
C ASP A 100 -1.03 6.39 -3.83
N PRO A 101 -1.46 5.12 -3.78
CA PRO A 101 -1.14 4.11 -4.80
C PRO A 101 -1.71 4.42 -6.19
N THR A 102 -2.70 5.31 -6.27
CA THR A 102 -3.50 5.57 -7.49
C THR A 102 -3.24 6.94 -8.13
N LYS A 103 -2.49 7.82 -7.47
CA LYS A 103 -2.08 9.11 -8.04
C LYS A 103 -0.65 9.03 -8.55
N SER A 104 -0.43 9.66 -9.69
CA SER A 104 0.88 9.90 -10.29
C SER A 104 1.88 10.33 -9.21
N VAL A 105 3.07 9.73 -9.28
CA VAL A 105 4.22 10.04 -8.43
C VAL A 105 4.52 11.54 -8.55
N VAL A 106 3.96 12.36 -7.65
CA VAL A 106 4.38 13.75 -7.53
C VAL A 106 5.69 13.71 -6.78
N SER A 107 6.78 13.69 -7.55
CA SER A 107 8.10 13.94 -6.99
C SER A 107 8.09 15.35 -6.40
N ASP A 108 8.32 15.48 -5.08
CA ASP A 108 8.54 16.80 -4.49
C ASP A 108 9.78 17.39 -5.19
N PRO A 109 9.64 18.48 -5.95
CA PRO A 109 10.77 19.07 -6.68
C PRO A 109 11.95 19.37 -5.76
N LYS A 110 11.68 19.68 -4.48
CA LYS A 110 12.70 19.99 -3.46
C LYS A 110 13.46 18.75 -2.99
N ASN A 111 12.86 17.56 -3.09
CA ASN A 111 13.46 16.30 -2.64
C ASN A 111 13.85 15.39 -3.82
N ARG A 112 14.02 15.92 -5.03
CA ARG A 112 14.44 15.13 -6.21
C ARG A 112 15.83 14.55 -6.06
N GLY A 113 15.95 13.24 -6.25
CA GLY A 113 17.20 12.49 -6.07
C GLY A 113 17.36 11.96 -4.65
N SER A 114 18.23 10.96 -4.50
CA SER A 114 18.55 10.32 -3.22
C SER A 114 19.55 11.13 -2.41
N SER A 115 19.49 10.98 -1.08
CA SER A 115 20.51 11.53 -0.18
C SER A 115 21.81 10.74 -0.30
N ARG A 116 22.95 11.41 -0.06
CA ARG A 116 24.29 10.86 -0.10
C ARG A 116 24.95 11.14 1.25
N PHE A 117 25.06 10.12 2.07
CA PHE A 117 25.57 10.28 3.42
C PHE A 117 27.08 10.29 3.42
N ILE A 118 27.65 11.36 3.97
CA ILE A 118 29.09 11.58 4.05
C ILE A 118 29.63 11.40 5.46
N ASP A 119 28.77 11.55 6.47
CA ASP A 119 29.15 11.32 7.86
C ASP A 119 27.99 10.74 8.68
N VAL A 120 28.31 10.08 9.79
CA VAL A 120 27.37 9.52 10.75
C VAL A 120 27.91 9.68 12.16
N VAL A 121 27.02 9.93 13.11
CA VAL A 121 27.35 9.92 14.52
C VAL A 121 26.30 9.16 15.32
N SER A 122 26.76 8.31 16.21
CA SER A 122 25.96 7.58 17.18
C SER A 122 25.66 8.46 18.40
N ASP A 123 24.56 8.15 19.05
CA ASP A 123 24.05 8.89 20.21
C ASP A 123 23.46 7.89 21.22
N GLU A 124 23.11 8.39 22.40
CA GLU A 124 22.55 7.59 23.48
C GLU A 124 21.27 6.85 23.06
N SER A 125 21.00 5.71 23.71
CA SER A 125 19.78 4.91 23.51
C SER A 125 19.59 4.39 22.07
N GLY A 126 20.71 4.24 21.34
CA GLY A 126 20.72 3.72 19.97
C GLY A 126 20.17 4.68 18.92
N MET A 127 20.03 5.97 19.27
CA MET A 127 19.81 7.03 18.28
C MET A 127 21.09 7.23 17.47
N TYR A 128 20.94 7.72 16.23
CA TYR A 128 22.07 8.06 15.38
C TYR A 128 21.65 9.13 14.38
N SER A 129 22.61 9.93 13.92
CA SER A 129 22.38 11.00 12.95
C SER A 129 23.29 10.83 11.75
N GLY A 130 22.75 10.99 10.53
CA GLY A 130 23.51 10.99 9.30
C GLY A 130 23.54 12.38 8.66
N LEU A 131 24.70 12.79 8.15
CA LEU A 131 24.91 14.02 7.40
C LEU A 131 24.84 13.74 5.89
N ASP A 132 23.86 14.35 5.22
CA ASP A 132 23.71 14.31 3.76
C ASP A 132 24.44 15.48 3.09
N SER A 133 25.17 15.20 2.02
CA SER A 133 25.87 16.19 1.20
C SER A 133 25.07 16.70 0.00
N THR A 134 23.93 16.08 -0.32
CA THR A 134 23.11 16.47 -1.48
C THR A 134 22.33 17.75 -1.20
N ARG A 135 21.80 17.87 0.02
CA ARG A 135 21.00 19.01 0.48
C ARG A 135 21.49 19.58 1.80
N ASN A 136 22.65 19.13 2.28
CA ASN A 136 23.27 19.60 3.51
C ASN A 136 22.35 19.45 4.73
N ARG A 137 21.61 18.34 4.79
CA ARG A 137 20.66 18.04 5.87
C ARG A 137 21.23 16.99 6.81
N ILE A 138 20.82 17.07 8.06
CA ILE A 138 21.11 16.07 9.08
C ILE A 138 19.80 15.37 9.44
N PHE A 139 19.82 14.05 9.39
CA PHE A 139 18.67 13.20 9.69
C PHE A 139 18.97 12.38 10.93
N THR A 140 18.17 12.52 11.98
CA THR A 140 18.31 11.74 13.22
C THR A 140 17.26 10.65 13.29
N TYR A 141 17.68 9.42 13.58
CA TYR A 141 16.84 8.24 13.66
C TYR A 141 16.89 7.62 15.05
N ASP A 142 15.85 6.87 15.43
CA ASP A 142 15.87 5.98 16.57
C ASP A 142 16.51 4.62 16.23
N ARG A 143 16.62 3.74 17.23
CA ARG A 143 17.14 2.38 17.08
C ARG A 143 16.37 1.51 16.07
N ASP A 144 15.09 1.79 15.85
CA ASP A 144 14.21 1.05 14.95
C ASP A 144 14.27 1.61 13.51
N GLY A 145 14.98 2.72 13.29
CA GLY A 145 15.11 3.39 12.00
C GLY A 145 13.99 4.39 11.69
N ASN A 146 13.23 4.83 12.70
CA ASN A 146 12.23 5.90 12.53
C ASN A 146 12.93 7.26 12.49
N LEU A 147 12.60 8.09 11.50
CA LEU A 147 13.13 9.45 11.39
C LEU A 147 12.52 10.36 12.46
N LEU A 148 13.29 10.73 13.47
CA LEU A 148 12.82 11.53 14.60
C LEU A 148 12.69 13.01 14.28
N TYR A 149 13.73 13.57 13.65
CA TYR A 149 13.77 14.95 13.23
C TYR A 149 14.86 15.17 12.18
N GLN A 150 14.72 16.29 11.47
CA GLN A 150 15.69 16.75 10.48
C GLN A 150 15.96 18.25 10.66
N PHE A 151 17.18 18.68 10.33
CA PHE A 151 17.56 20.09 10.31
C PHE A 151 18.75 20.30 9.36
N GLY A 152 19.13 21.56 9.15
CA GLY A 152 20.12 21.92 8.13
C GLY A 152 19.48 22.23 6.79
N GLY A 153 20.33 22.51 5.81
CA GLY A 153 19.94 22.89 4.46
C GLY A 153 21.07 23.62 3.75
N ILE A 154 20.96 23.76 2.43
CA ILE A 154 21.90 24.57 1.66
C ILE A 154 21.68 26.05 1.99
N GLY A 155 22.76 26.76 2.30
CA GLY A 155 22.75 28.21 2.46
C GLY A 155 23.83 28.73 3.40
N THR A 156 23.86 30.06 3.57
CA THR A 156 24.85 30.77 4.39
C THR A 156 24.34 31.18 5.78
N GLN A 157 23.06 30.96 6.05
CA GLN A 157 22.44 31.26 7.35
C GLN A 157 23.03 30.39 8.47
N ALA A 158 22.84 30.80 9.72
CA ALA A 158 23.42 30.11 10.88
C ALA A 158 22.97 28.64 11.03
N ASN A 159 21.80 28.29 10.50
CA ASN A 159 21.23 26.94 10.52
C ASN A 159 21.44 26.13 9.23
N ASN A 160 22.19 26.68 8.26
CA ASN A 160 22.46 26.07 6.96
C ASN A 160 23.97 25.91 6.72
N PHE A 161 24.31 25.15 5.69
CA PHE A 161 25.68 24.83 5.30
C PHE A 161 25.87 24.99 3.79
N GLN A 162 27.11 25.23 3.37
CA GLN A 162 27.53 25.22 1.97
C GLN A 162 28.21 23.89 1.62
N LYS A 163 29.19 23.45 2.41
CA LYS A 163 29.87 22.16 2.22
C LYS A 163 30.20 21.53 3.57
N PRO A 164 29.20 20.97 4.28
CA PRO A 164 29.44 20.28 5.53
C PRO A 164 30.26 19.01 5.24
N VAL A 165 31.24 18.72 6.09
CA VAL A 165 32.19 17.60 5.90
C VAL A 165 32.28 16.67 7.09
N ALA A 166 31.91 17.14 8.29
CA ALA A 166 31.95 16.32 9.50
C ALA A 166 30.84 16.69 10.50
N LEU A 167 30.45 15.72 11.30
CA LEU A 167 29.39 15.73 12.30
C LEU A 167 29.89 15.02 13.57
N SER A 168 29.68 15.62 14.75
CA SER A 168 30.01 14.96 16.03
C SER A 168 29.07 15.37 17.16
N MET A 169 28.95 14.52 18.17
CA MET A 169 28.13 14.76 19.37
C MET A 169 28.97 15.41 20.48
N LEU A 170 28.41 16.43 21.13
CA LEU A 170 28.94 17.06 22.34
C LEU A 170 27.85 17.03 23.42
N GLY A 171 27.77 15.92 24.16
CA GLY A 171 26.65 15.65 25.05
C GLY A 171 25.34 15.55 24.26
N GLU A 172 24.38 16.44 24.53
CA GLU A 172 23.14 16.51 23.74
C GLU A 172 23.23 17.47 22.53
N ARG A 173 24.37 18.14 22.32
CA ARG A 173 24.58 19.08 21.22
C ARG A 173 25.23 18.38 20.03
N ILE A 174 25.00 18.92 18.84
CA ILE A 174 25.60 18.44 17.60
C ILE A 174 26.55 19.51 17.06
N ALA A 175 27.82 19.17 16.83
CA ALA A 175 28.79 20.01 16.16
C ALA A 175 28.90 19.60 14.68
N VAL A 176 28.88 20.58 13.78
CA VAL A 176 29.01 20.36 12.33
C VAL A 176 30.13 21.24 11.79
N LEU A 177 31.05 20.64 11.04
CA LEU A 177 32.13 21.35 10.36
C LEU A 177 31.75 21.63 8.91
N ASP A 178 31.77 22.90 8.52
CA ASP A 178 31.59 23.35 7.14
C ASP A 178 32.92 23.81 6.56
N ASN A 179 33.38 23.10 5.53
CA ASN A 179 34.66 23.35 4.88
C ASN A 179 34.63 24.61 4.00
N GLU A 180 33.52 24.89 3.33
CA GLU A 180 33.43 26.06 2.45
C GLU A 180 33.29 27.35 3.27
N MET A 181 32.53 27.30 4.35
CA MET A 181 32.35 28.45 5.24
C MET A 181 33.48 28.61 6.27
N ASN A 182 34.43 27.67 6.35
CA ASN A 182 35.48 27.62 7.38
C ASN A 182 34.92 27.80 8.79
N ARG A 183 33.79 27.15 9.10
CA ARG A 183 33.04 27.36 10.36
C ARG A 183 32.63 26.04 10.98
N MET A 184 32.80 25.94 12.29
CA MET A 184 32.13 24.94 13.12
C MET A 184 30.86 25.52 13.72
N THR A 185 29.73 24.83 13.53
CA THR A 185 28.42 25.26 14.05
C THR A 185 27.93 24.27 15.08
N ILE A 186 27.54 24.73 16.28
CA ILE A 186 27.06 23.89 17.38
C ILE A 186 25.56 24.09 17.58
N PHE A 187 24.80 23.01 17.42
CA PHE A 187 23.36 22.97 17.58
C PHE A 187 22.97 22.40 18.93
N ALA A 188 22.05 23.09 19.62
CA ALA A 188 21.41 22.57 20.82
C ALA A 188 19.98 22.07 20.51
N PRO A 189 19.48 21.03 21.20
CA PRO A 189 18.11 20.58 21.02
C PRO A 189 17.13 21.69 21.37
N THR A 190 16.15 21.93 20.49
CA THR A 190 15.00 22.75 20.81
C THR A 190 14.16 22.09 21.91
N ARG A 191 13.18 22.80 22.48
CA ARG A 191 12.20 22.19 23.41
C ARG A 191 11.56 20.93 22.80
N TYR A 192 11.21 21.00 21.50
CA TYR A 192 10.64 19.87 20.77
C TYR A 192 11.63 18.70 20.65
N GLY A 193 12.86 18.96 20.20
CA GLY A 193 13.90 17.94 20.08
C GLY A 193 14.26 17.30 21.43
N LYS A 194 14.34 18.09 22.50
CA LYS A 194 14.60 17.59 23.86
C LYS A 194 13.52 16.63 24.36
N LEU A 195 12.24 16.95 24.13
CA LEU A 195 11.13 16.07 24.50
C LEU A 195 11.15 14.74 23.73
N ILE A 196 11.44 14.78 22.42
CA ILE A 196 11.61 13.57 21.60
C ILE A 196 12.74 12.70 22.17
N ARG A 197 13.92 13.30 22.40
CA ARG A 197 15.09 12.60 22.95
C ARG A 197 14.77 11.97 24.31
N GLN A 198 14.13 12.70 25.21
CA GLN A 198 13.70 12.18 26.52
C GLN A 198 12.75 10.98 26.37
N ALA A 199 11.78 11.08 25.45
CA ALA A 199 10.83 10.00 25.20
C ALA A 199 11.52 8.73 24.67
N VAL A 200 12.47 8.89 23.73
CA VAL A 200 13.25 7.77 23.18
C VAL A 200 14.16 7.14 24.24
N LYS A 201 14.85 7.97 25.05
CA LYS A 201 15.69 7.49 26.17
C LYS A 201 14.87 6.71 27.20
N ALA A 202 13.73 7.23 27.62
CA ALA A 202 12.82 6.56 28.56
C ALA A 202 12.28 5.24 27.99
N HIS A 203 11.90 5.23 26.71
CA HIS A 203 11.43 4.01 26.03
C HIS A 203 12.51 2.94 25.98
N TYR A 204 13.75 3.33 25.66
CA TYR A 204 14.91 2.42 25.62
C TYR A 204 15.22 1.84 27.00
N ALA A 205 15.11 2.65 28.05
CA ALA A 205 15.27 2.23 29.44
C ALA A 205 14.09 1.39 29.99
N GLY A 206 13.05 1.14 29.17
CA GLY A 206 11.87 0.38 29.59
C GLY A 206 10.90 1.15 30.50
N LYS A 207 11.11 2.46 30.69
CA LYS A 207 10.28 3.33 31.52
C LYS A 207 9.08 3.84 30.73
N VAL A 208 8.03 3.02 30.72
CA VAL A 208 6.86 3.20 29.85
C VAL A 208 6.11 4.51 30.16
N ASP A 209 5.91 4.84 31.44
CA ASP A 209 5.17 6.03 31.87
C ASP A 209 5.90 7.33 31.53
N GLU A 210 7.19 7.43 31.88
CA GLU A 210 8.02 8.60 31.56
C GLU A 210 8.09 8.85 30.04
N ALA A 211 8.18 7.77 29.25
CA ALA A 211 8.14 7.85 27.80
C ALA A 211 6.78 8.38 27.31
N ALA A 212 5.68 7.87 27.88
CA ALA A 212 4.34 8.26 27.49
C ALA A 212 4.05 9.74 27.77
N ASP A 213 4.46 10.24 28.94
CA ASP A 213 4.33 11.66 29.29
C ASP A 213 5.12 12.56 28.35
N SER A 214 6.34 12.13 27.99
CA SER A 214 7.19 12.85 27.05
C SER A 214 6.57 12.88 25.65
N TRP A 215 6.07 11.75 25.16
CA TRP A 215 5.37 11.67 23.87
C TRP A 215 4.08 12.48 23.84
N ASN A 216 3.32 12.53 24.94
CA ASN A 216 2.14 13.36 25.04
C ASN A 216 2.49 14.86 24.91
N LYS A 217 3.58 15.30 25.56
CA LYS A 217 4.09 16.68 25.40
C LYS A 217 4.58 16.96 23.98
N VAL A 218 5.15 15.97 23.29
CA VAL A 218 5.50 16.09 21.86
C VAL A 218 4.24 16.28 21.01
N LEU A 219 3.19 15.50 21.25
CA LEU A 219 1.90 15.60 20.53
C LEU A 219 1.18 16.93 20.77
N GLN A 220 1.35 17.55 21.94
CA GLN A 220 0.85 18.92 22.20
C GLN A 220 1.54 19.98 21.34
N LEU A 221 2.82 19.77 20.99
CA LEU A 221 3.58 20.67 20.11
C LEU A 221 3.37 20.35 18.63
N ASN A 222 3.19 19.07 18.30
CA ASN A 222 2.97 18.58 16.96
C ASN A 222 2.00 17.39 16.96
N ALA A 223 0.72 17.67 16.79
CA ALA A 223 -0.33 16.64 16.77
C ALA A 223 -0.23 15.69 15.58
N ASN A 224 0.59 16.02 14.56
CA ASN A 224 0.80 15.21 13.36
C ASN A 224 2.07 14.34 13.43
N PHE A 225 2.75 14.27 14.58
CA PHE A 225 3.93 13.44 14.74
C PHE A 225 3.55 11.97 14.96
N ASP A 226 3.41 11.23 13.87
CA ASP A 226 3.02 9.81 13.81
C ASP A 226 3.86 8.89 14.70
N ILE A 227 5.18 9.09 14.76
CA ILE A 227 6.11 8.30 15.59
C ILE A 227 5.73 8.37 17.07
N ALA A 228 5.25 9.51 17.57
CA ALA A 228 4.76 9.59 18.94
C ALA A 228 3.55 8.68 19.16
N TYR A 229 2.57 8.66 18.26
CA TYR A 229 1.43 7.74 18.38
C TYR A 229 1.87 6.27 18.32
N ILE A 230 2.79 5.91 17.42
CA ILE A 230 3.32 4.54 17.35
C ILE A 230 4.02 4.17 18.66
N SER A 231 4.82 5.08 19.21
CA SER A 231 5.57 4.84 20.45
C SER A 231 4.66 4.74 21.68
N MET A 232 3.61 5.57 21.75
CA MET A 232 2.52 5.46 22.73
C MET A 232 1.80 4.11 22.60
N GLY A 233 1.49 3.69 21.37
CA GLY A 233 0.87 2.39 21.12
C GLY A 233 1.73 1.24 21.63
N LYS A 234 3.05 1.27 21.38
CA LYS A 234 4.01 0.26 21.90
C LYS A 234 4.04 0.26 23.44
N ALA A 235 3.94 1.44 24.06
CA ALA A 235 3.87 1.59 25.51
C ALA A 235 2.61 0.94 26.10
N PHE A 236 1.42 1.24 25.54
CA PHE A 236 0.16 0.63 25.97
C PHE A 236 0.10 -0.88 25.71
N LEU A 237 0.69 -1.33 24.60
CA LEU A 237 0.79 -2.75 24.29
C LEU A 237 1.59 -3.51 25.36
N LYS A 238 2.70 -2.94 25.85
CA LYS A 238 3.47 -3.53 26.97
C LYS A 238 2.69 -3.60 28.28
N LYS A 239 1.70 -2.72 28.48
CA LYS A 239 0.82 -2.71 29.64
C LYS A 239 -0.41 -3.61 29.51
N ASN A 240 -0.54 -4.36 28.40
CA ASN A 240 -1.75 -5.11 28.03
C ASN A 240 -3.01 -4.24 27.84
N GLU A 241 -2.87 -2.92 27.67
CA GLU A 241 -3.96 -2.01 27.34
C GLU A 241 -4.24 -2.03 25.83
N ASN A 242 -4.60 -3.21 25.32
CA ASN A 242 -4.61 -3.54 23.90
C ASN A 242 -5.52 -2.63 23.07
N LYS A 243 -6.69 -2.27 23.60
CA LYS A 243 -7.64 -1.39 22.90
C LYS A 243 -7.10 0.03 22.71
N MET A 244 -6.42 0.57 23.72
CA MET A 244 -5.77 1.88 23.62
C MET A 244 -4.60 1.81 22.64
N ALA A 245 -3.78 0.76 22.74
CA ALA A 245 -2.69 0.52 21.79
C ALA A 245 -3.18 0.51 20.33
N MET A 246 -4.27 -0.20 20.04
CA MET A 246 -4.90 -0.20 18.71
C MET A 246 -5.27 1.21 18.22
N ASN A 247 -5.88 2.04 19.06
CA ASN A 247 -6.25 3.40 18.68
C ASN A 247 -5.02 4.25 18.34
N TYR A 248 -3.98 4.17 19.17
CA TYR A 248 -2.72 4.87 18.93
C TYR A 248 -2.04 4.39 17.64
N PHE A 249 -1.97 3.07 17.39
CA PHE A 249 -1.42 2.55 16.14
C PHE A 249 -2.25 2.93 14.92
N LYS A 250 -3.58 3.05 15.05
CA LYS A 250 -4.44 3.53 13.98
C LYS A 250 -4.16 5.00 13.65
N ASN A 251 -4.02 5.85 14.66
CA ASN A 251 -3.70 7.28 14.50
C ASN A 251 -2.30 7.48 13.90
N GLY A 252 -1.32 6.71 14.39
CA GLY A 252 0.03 6.64 13.83
C GLY A 252 0.12 5.71 12.63
N ASN A 253 -0.97 5.47 11.88
CA ASN A 253 -1.06 4.69 10.63
C ASN A 253 -0.15 3.43 10.55
N ASN A 254 -0.04 2.65 11.63
CA ASN A 254 0.86 1.49 11.73
C ASN A 254 0.06 0.19 11.83
N ARG A 255 -0.13 -0.46 10.68
CA ARG A 255 -0.97 -1.68 10.56
C ARG A 255 -0.36 -2.91 11.21
N LYS A 256 0.98 -3.03 11.17
CA LYS A 256 1.71 -4.16 11.76
C LYS A 256 1.45 -4.22 13.27
N TYR A 257 1.75 -3.13 13.97
CA TYR A 257 1.53 -3.08 15.42
C TYR A 257 0.06 -3.00 15.81
N TYR A 258 -0.80 -2.37 15.00
CA TYR A 258 -2.25 -2.46 15.18
C TYR A 258 -2.72 -3.92 15.20
N SER A 259 -2.25 -4.71 14.23
CA SER A 259 -2.60 -6.13 14.13
C SER A 259 -2.09 -6.94 15.32
N GLU A 260 -0.87 -6.68 15.80
CA GLU A 260 -0.34 -7.32 17.00
C GLU A 260 -1.20 -7.00 18.24
N ALA A 261 -1.54 -5.72 18.44
CA ALA A 261 -2.44 -5.29 19.51
C ALA A 261 -3.84 -5.90 19.38
N PHE A 262 -4.39 -5.97 18.16
CA PHE A 262 -5.67 -6.59 17.90
C PHE A 262 -5.67 -8.10 18.18
N LYS A 263 -4.59 -8.81 17.83
CA LYS A 263 -4.42 -10.24 18.14
C LYS A 263 -4.46 -10.48 19.66
N GLN A 264 -3.77 -9.64 20.44
CA GLN A 264 -3.81 -9.71 21.90
C GLN A 264 -5.18 -9.33 22.46
N TYR A 265 -5.80 -8.25 21.96
CA TYR A 265 -7.15 -7.84 22.34
C TYR A 265 -8.19 -8.94 22.09
N ARG A 266 -8.20 -9.53 20.89
CA ARG A 266 -9.10 -10.62 20.50
C ARG A 266 -8.92 -11.83 21.40
N LYS A 267 -7.68 -12.21 21.69
CA LYS A 267 -7.36 -13.29 22.61
C LYS A 267 -7.92 -13.01 24.01
N GLN A 268 -7.63 -11.83 24.56
CA GLN A 268 -8.13 -11.42 25.88
C GLN A 268 -9.67 -11.42 25.93
N TYR A 269 -10.32 -10.81 24.94
CA TYR A 269 -11.77 -10.76 24.85
C TYR A 269 -12.41 -12.16 24.82
N VAL A 270 -11.86 -13.08 24.03
CA VAL A 270 -12.35 -14.47 23.95
C VAL A 270 -12.17 -15.20 25.28
N TRP A 271 -11.04 -15.01 25.97
CA TRP A 271 -10.83 -15.60 27.29
C TRP A 271 -11.82 -15.07 28.33
N ASP A 272 -12.03 -13.76 28.36
CA ASP A 272 -12.94 -13.11 29.30
C ASP A 272 -14.41 -13.52 29.06
N HIS A 273 -14.78 -13.84 27.81
CA HIS A 273 -16.14 -14.22 27.41
C HIS A 273 -16.28 -15.71 27.06
N PHE A 274 -15.30 -16.55 27.41
CA PHE A 274 -15.26 -17.93 26.95
C PHE A 274 -16.53 -18.71 27.33
N GLY A 275 -16.99 -18.55 28.59
CA GLY A 275 -18.18 -19.22 29.10
C GLY A 275 -19.47 -18.82 28.38
N THR A 276 -19.65 -17.52 28.10
CA THR A 276 -20.85 -17.03 27.40
C THR A 276 -20.85 -17.48 25.93
N ILE A 277 -19.70 -17.39 25.26
CA ILE A 277 -19.53 -17.87 23.87
C ILE A 277 -19.85 -19.37 23.77
N MET A 278 -19.30 -20.19 24.67
CA MET A 278 -19.53 -21.63 24.67
C MET A 278 -21.00 -21.98 24.95
N THR A 279 -21.63 -21.27 25.88
CA THR A 279 -23.06 -21.46 26.19
C THR A 279 -23.95 -21.13 24.99
N VAL A 280 -23.67 -20.03 24.28
CA VAL A 280 -24.42 -19.66 23.06
C VAL A 280 -24.21 -20.70 21.95
N LEU A 281 -22.97 -21.16 21.73
CA LEU A 281 -22.67 -22.16 20.71
C LEU A 281 -23.38 -23.49 20.99
N LEU A 282 -23.33 -23.98 22.23
CA LEU A 282 -24.02 -25.21 22.63
C LEU A 282 -25.54 -25.07 22.53
N SER A 283 -26.08 -23.92 22.93
CA SER A 283 -27.51 -23.62 22.82
C SER A 283 -27.97 -23.59 21.36
N ALA A 284 -27.20 -22.93 20.49
CA ALA A 284 -27.48 -22.87 19.05
C ALA A 284 -27.36 -24.25 18.39
N ALA A 285 -26.36 -25.06 18.77
CA ALA A 285 -26.22 -26.43 18.29
C ALA A 285 -27.38 -27.32 18.75
N ALA A 286 -27.80 -27.22 20.00
CA ALA A 286 -28.96 -27.93 20.54
C ALA A 286 -30.25 -27.50 19.84
N LEU A 287 -30.43 -26.20 19.59
CA LEU A 287 -31.57 -25.65 18.86
C LEU A 287 -31.57 -26.11 17.40
N PHE A 288 -30.43 -26.09 16.72
CA PHE A 288 -30.28 -26.59 15.36
C PHE A 288 -30.56 -28.10 15.27
N ALA A 289 -30.07 -28.89 16.21
CA ALA A 289 -30.38 -30.32 16.29
C ALA A 289 -31.88 -30.56 16.54
N GLY A 290 -32.50 -29.81 17.46
CA GLY A 290 -33.93 -29.87 17.74
C GLY A 290 -34.79 -29.49 16.53
N ILE A 291 -34.44 -28.40 15.84
CA ILE A 291 -35.05 -27.97 14.58
C ILE A 291 -34.87 -29.07 13.53
N ARG A 292 -33.65 -29.59 13.33
CA ARG A 292 -33.39 -30.63 12.33
C ARG A 292 -34.22 -31.89 12.61
N ILE A 293 -34.32 -32.33 13.86
CA ILE A 293 -35.15 -33.48 14.25
C ILE A 293 -36.64 -33.21 14.00
N TYR A 294 -37.12 -32.02 14.36
CA TYR A 294 -38.50 -31.59 14.12
C TYR A 294 -38.85 -31.51 12.63
N TRP A 295 -37.97 -30.93 11.80
CA TRP A 295 -38.14 -30.80 10.35
C TRP A 295 -38.03 -32.14 9.62
N VAL A 296 -37.16 -33.05 10.06
CA VAL A 296 -37.09 -34.42 9.52
C VAL A 296 -38.38 -35.20 9.79
N LYS A 297 -39.00 -35.00 10.97
CA LYS A 297 -40.29 -35.63 11.31
C LYS A 297 -41.51 -35.01 10.63
N ARG A 298 -41.44 -33.73 10.23
CA ARG A 298 -42.56 -32.99 9.62
C ARG A 298 -42.25 -32.50 8.22
N ARG A 299 -41.60 -33.29 7.36
CA ARG A 299 -41.40 -32.91 5.94
C ARG A 299 -42.77 -32.65 5.28
N PRO A 300 -43.17 -31.39 5.01
CA PRO A 300 -44.25 -31.18 4.07
C PRO A 300 -43.68 -31.49 2.68
N LYS A 301 -44.47 -32.08 1.79
CA LYS A 301 -44.14 -32.05 0.36
C LYS A 301 -44.08 -30.57 -0.03
N LEU A 302 -42.88 -30.03 -0.20
CA LEU A 302 -42.69 -28.64 -0.61
C LEU A 302 -43.26 -28.54 -2.03
N TYR A 303 -44.44 -27.92 -2.16
CA TYR A 303 -44.93 -27.50 -3.46
C TYR A 303 -43.93 -26.48 -4.01
N PHE A 304 -43.48 -26.75 -5.23
CA PHE A 304 -42.50 -25.96 -5.95
C PHE A 304 -43.09 -24.58 -6.22
N VAL A 305 -42.83 -23.60 -5.35
CA VAL A 305 -43.31 -22.24 -5.57
C VAL A 305 -42.48 -21.62 -6.69
N GLU A 306 -43.16 -21.31 -7.78
CA GLU A 306 -42.70 -20.71 -9.03
C GLU A 306 -42.12 -19.29 -8.80
N THR A 307 -40.94 -19.23 -8.17
CA THR A 307 -40.14 -18.03 -7.94
C THR A 307 -38.96 -17.98 -8.92
N ASN A 308 -39.20 -18.45 -10.15
CA ASN A 308 -38.18 -18.77 -11.15
C ASN A 308 -37.32 -17.57 -11.60
N ILE A 309 -37.85 -16.34 -11.54
CA ILE A 309 -37.22 -15.20 -12.22
C ILE A 309 -36.14 -14.52 -11.36
N VAL A 310 -36.39 -14.30 -10.07
CA VAL A 310 -35.41 -13.66 -9.17
C VAL A 310 -34.28 -14.62 -8.77
N LYS A 311 -34.54 -15.93 -8.82
CA LYS A 311 -33.52 -16.97 -8.61
C LYS A 311 -32.64 -17.23 -9.83
N ALA A 312 -33.03 -16.73 -11.01
CA ALA A 312 -32.31 -16.98 -12.26
C ALA A 312 -30.82 -16.56 -12.20
N PRO A 313 -30.43 -15.36 -11.71
CA PRO A 313 -29.02 -14.99 -11.60
C PRO A 313 -28.21 -15.93 -10.69
N PHE A 314 -28.78 -16.35 -9.56
CA PHE A 314 -28.15 -17.28 -8.62
C PHE A 314 -28.01 -18.69 -9.20
N TYR A 315 -29.02 -19.13 -9.97
CA TYR A 315 -28.96 -20.39 -10.70
C TYR A 315 -27.87 -20.35 -11.79
N THR A 316 -27.82 -19.28 -12.59
CA THR A 316 -26.77 -19.07 -13.61
C THR A 316 -25.38 -19.02 -12.99
N MET A 317 -25.22 -18.42 -11.82
CA MET A 317 -23.93 -18.39 -11.10
C MET A 317 -23.40 -19.80 -10.75
N MET A 318 -24.30 -20.74 -10.39
CA MET A 318 -23.95 -22.11 -10.00
C MET A 318 -23.92 -23.10 -11.19
N ARG A 319 -24.75 -22.86 -12.20
CA ARG A 319 -24.86 -23.69 -13.42
C ARG A 319 -24.81 -22.80 -14.66
N PRO A 320 -23.62 -22.28 -15.03
CA PRO A 320 -23.51 -21.22 -16.03
C PRO A 320 -23.97 -21.63 -17.42
N PHE A 321 -23.59 -22.81 -17.91
CA PHE A 321 -24.00 -23.25 -19.26
C PHE A 321 -25.52 -23.33 -19.39
N ASN A 322 -26.20 -24.01 -18.46
CA ASN A 322 -27.66 -24.13 -18.48
C ASN A 322 -28.33 -22.78 -18.19
N GLY A 323 -27.82 -22.02 -17.23
CA GLY A 323 -28.42 -20.74 -16.84
C GLY A 323 -28.37 -19.70 -17.94
N PHE A 324 -27.25 -19.57 -18.68
CA PHE A 324 -27.17 -18.69 -19.83
C PHE A 324 -27.97 -19.21 -21.04
N TRP A 325 -28.10 -20.54 -21.18
CA TRP A 325 -28.96 -21.14 -22.20
C TRP A 325 -30.44 -20.85 -21.94
N GLU A 326 -30.92 -21.10 -20.72
CA GLU A 326 -32.28 -20.76 -20.27
C GLU A 326 -32.54 -19.24 -20.37
N MET A 327 -31.52 -18.42 -20.11
CA MET A 327 -31.61 -16.98 -20.28
C MET A 327 -31.86 -16.59 -21.75
N LYS A 328 -31.13 -17.17 -22.70
CA LYS A 328 -31.23 -16.88 -24.14
C LYS A 328 -32.50 -17.47 -24.77
N TYR A 329 -32.73 -18.77 -24.61
CA TYR A 329 -33.75 -19.49 -25.37
C TYR A 329 -35.12 -19.55 -24.67
N GLU A 330 -35.13 -19.64 -23.33
CA GLU A 330 -36.37 -19.69 -22.56
C GLU A 330 -36.84 -18.31 -22.07
N GLN A 331 -36.14 -17.24 -22.47
CA GLN A 331 -36.43 -15.84 -22.12
C GLN A 331 -36.59 -15.57 -20.62
N LYS A 332 -35.92 -16.37 -19.78
CA LYS A 332 -35.92 -16.19 -18.32
C LYS A 332 -35.02 -15.04 -17.86
N GLY A 333 -34.19 -14.49 -18.75
CA GLY A 333 -33.36 -13.33 -18.48
C GLY A 333 -34.14 -12.01 -18.43
N ARG A 334 -33.91 -11.18 -17.41
CA ARG A 334 -34.47 -9.82 -17.35
C ARG A 334 -33.39 -8.77 -17.19
N VAL A 335 -33.33 -7.86 -18.16
CA VAL A 335 -32.41 -6.70 -18.15
C VAL A 335 -32.54 -5.87 -16.86
N LYS A 336 -33.77 -5.69 -16.35
CA LYS A 336 -34.00 -4.98 -15.07
C LYS A 336 -33.26 -5.61 -13.90
N ILE A 337 -33.17 -6.95 -13.85
CA ILE A 337 -32.41 -7.64 -12.80
C ILE A 337 -30.91 -7.43 -12.98
N ALA A 338 -30.40 -7.49 -14.21
CA ALA A 338 -29.01 -7.21 -14.51
C ALA A 338 -28.60 -5.77 -14.09
N LEU A 339 -29.45 -4.77 -14.36
CA LEU A 339 -29.22 -3.39 -13.92
C LEU A 339 -29.26 -3.24 -12.39
N ILE A 340 -30.16 -3.96 -11.70
CA ILE A 340 -30.18 -4.00 -10.23
C ILE A 340 -28.90 -4.64 -9.68
N ILE A 341 -28.38 -5.69 -10.32
CA ILE A 341 -27.10 -6.31 -9.93
C ILE A 341 -25.95 -5.29 -10.08
N VAL A 342 -25.90 -4.54 -11.19
CA VAL A 342 -24.90 -3.47 -11.37
C VAL A 342 -25.02 -2.41 -10.28
N LEU A 343 -26.24 -1.96 -9.95
CA LEU A 343 -26.47 -1.00 -8.86
C LEU A 343 -26.01 -1.55 -7.50
N LEU A 344 -26.35 -2.80 -7.18
CA LEU A 344 -25.92 -3.47 -5.95
C LEU A 344 -24.41 -3.65 -5.89
N LEU A 345 -23.75 -3.88 -7.03
CA LEU A 345 -22.30 -3.92 -7.11
C LEU A 345 -21.68 -2.57 -6.77
N VAL A 346 -22.23 -1.46 -7.29
CA VAL A 346 -21.78 -0.10 -6.95
C VAL A 346 -21.88 0.12 -5.43
N VAL A 347 -23.02 -0.19 -4.83
CA VAL A 347 -23.20 -0.08 -3.37
C VAL A 347 -22.20 -0.97 -2.62
N THR A 348 -22.01 -2.21 -3.07
CA THR A 348 -21.08 -3.15 -2.42
C THR A 348 -19.63 -2.66 -2.50
N MET A 349 -19.22 -2.07 -3.62
CA MET A 349 -17.88 -1.51 -3.77
C MET A 349 -17.67 -0.26 -2.91
N ILE A 350 -18.66 0.61 -2.79
CA ILE A 350 -18.63 1.75 -1.85
C ILE A 350 -18.47 1.24 -0.43
N LEU A 351 -19.28 0.26 -0.03
CA LEU A 351 -19.18 -0.36 1.31
C LEU A 351 -17.80 -0.99 1.54
N LYS A 352 -17.26 -1.71 0.55
CA LYS A 352 -15.92 -2.30 0.63
C LYS A 352 -14.85 -1.23 0.79
N ARG A 353 -14.90 -0.15 0.03
CA ARG A 353 -13.90 0.92 0.10
C ARG A 353 -13.95 1.66 1.44
N GLN A 354 -15.15 1.87 1.99
CA GLN A 354 -15.35 2.64 3.21
C GLN A 354 -15.16 1.82 4.50
N TYR A 355 -15.70 0.60 4.55
CA TYR A 355 -15.84 -0.18 5.78
C TYR A 355 -14.90 -1.38 5.88
N SER A 356 -14.04 -1.63 4.89
CA SER A 356 -12.99 -2.65 5.06
C SER A 356 -12.07 -2.30 6.23
N GLY A 357 -11.65 -3.33 6.97
CA GLY A 357 -10.88 -3.18 8.19
C GLY A 357 -9.52 -2.51 7.96
N PHE A 358 -9.06 -1.78 8.98
CA PHE A 358 -7.84 -0.94 8.91
C PHE A 358 -6.58 -1.69 8.43
N VAL A 359 -6.48 -2.98 8.76
CA VAL A 359 -5.34 -3.84 8.35
C VAL A 359 -5.21 -3.97 6.83
N VAL A 360 -6.33 -4.03 6.10
CA VAL A 360 -6.35 -4.24 4.64
C VAL A 360 -6.84 -3.02 3.86
N ASN A 361 -7.44 -2.04 4.53
CA ASN A 361 -7.93 -0.82 3.91
C ASN A 361 -6.84 0.25 3.86
N PHE A 362 -6.33 0.51 2.65
CA PHE A 362 -5.33 1.54 2.37
C PHE A 362 -5.96 2.83 1.80
N ASN A 363 -7.28 2.89 1.69
CA ASN A 363 -7.97 4.04 1.11
C ASN A 363 -7.98 5.22 2.09
N LYS A 364 -7.73 6.42 1.55
CA LYS A 364 -7.98 7.67 2.27
C LYS A 364 -9.46 8.02 2.17
N LEU A 365 -10.18 7.83 3.27
CA LEU A 365 -11.60 8.14 3.38
C LEU A 365 -11.91 9.62 3.10
N SER A 366 -10.99 10.53 3.45
CA SER A 366 -11.16 11.97 3.24
C SER A 366 -11.14 12.40 1.76
N THR A 367 -10.64 11.55 0.87
CA THR A 367 -10.57 11.83 -0.58
C THR A 367 -11.52 10.93 -1.38
N LEU A 368 -12.43 10.22 -0.71
CA LEU A 368 -13.34 9.28 -1.36
C LEU A 368 -14.48 10.05 -2.01
N ASN A 369 -14.59 9.93 -3.33
CA ASN A 369 -15.73 10.40 -4.09
C ASN A 369 -16.58 9.20 -4.53
N SER A 370 -17.85 9.17 -4.11
CA SER A 370 -18.76 8.07 -4.46
C SER A 370 -19.17 8.09 -5.93
N VAL A 371 -19.08 9.25 -6.59
CA VAL A 371 -19.36 9.38 -8.03
C VAL A 371 -18.26 8.73 -8.85
N ASP A 372 -17.00 8.87 -8.44
CA ASP A 372 -15.87 8.25 -9.14
C ASP A 372 -15.98 6.72 -9.09
N GLU A 373 -16.39 6.15 -7.94
CA GLU A 373 -16.68 4.72 -7.82
C GLU A 373 -17.78 4.24 -8.77
N LEU A 374 -18.86 5.01 -8.89
CA LEU A 374 -19.91 4.71 -9.85
C LEU A 374 -19.36 4.70 -11.28
N ILE A 375 -18.56 5.70 -11.65
CA ILE A 375 -17.95 5.78 -12.98
C ILE A 375 -17.03 4.58 -13.23
N TYR A 376 -16.18 4.21 -12.27
CA TYR A 376 -15.24 3.09 -12.43
C TYR A 376 -15.91 1.73 -12.58
N ILE A 377 -17.17 1.58 -12.21
CA ILE A 377 -17.92 0.32 -12.35
C ILE A 377 -18.84 0.37 -13.58
N VAL A 378 -19.62 1.45 -13.71
CA VAL A 378 -20.64 1.57 -14.75
C VAL A 378 -20.01 1.83 -16.12
N LEU A 379 -18.94 2.64 -16.20
CA LEU A 379 -18.31 2.96 -17.48
C LEU A 379 -17.69 1.70 -18.13
N PRO A 380 -16.85 0.88 -17.45
CA PRO A 380 -16.34 -0.35 -18.05
C PRO A 380 -17.45 -1.34 -18.42
N PHE A 381 -18.53 -1.42 -17.62
CA PHE A 381 -19.68 -2.27 -17.93
C PHE A 381 -20.35 -1.87 -19.25
N ILE A 382 -20.68 -0.59 -19.41
CA ILE A 382 -21.31 -0.06 -20.64
C ILE A 382 -20.34 -0.21 -21.82
N LEU A 383 -19.08 0.18 -21.62
CA LEU A 383 -18.05 0.15 -22.65
C LEU A 383 -17.79 -1.28 -23.13
N PHE A 384 -17.78 -2.27 -22.23
CA PHE A 384 -17.70 -3.68 -22.59
C PHE A 384 -18.92 -4.12 -23.41
N CYS A 385 -20.15 -3.79 -22.98
CA CYS A 385 -21.35 -4.19 -23.72
C CYS A 385 -21.39 -3.60 -25.14
N VAL A 386 -21.01 -2.32 -25.29
CA VAL A 386 -20.97 -1.64 -26.59
C VAL A 386 -19.85 -2.19 -27.47
N ALA A 387 -18.63 -2.32 -26.92
CA ALA A 387 -17.49 -2.88 -27.65
C ALA A 387 -17.78 -4.31 -28.11
N ASN A 388 -18.30 -5.15 -27.22
CA ASN A 388 -18.60 -6.54 -27.51
C ASN A 388 -19.69 -6.64 -28.60
N TRP A 389 -20.78 -5.88 -28.46
CA TRP A 389 -21.82 -5.83 -29.48
C TRP A 389 -21.27 -5.40 -30.85
N SER A 390 -20.51 -4.30 -30.91
CA SER A 390 -19.91 -3.79 -32.14
C SER A 390 -18.92 -4.74 -32.82
N LEU A 391 -18.18 -5.53 -32.02
CA LEU A 391 -17.26 -6.52 -32.55
C LEU A 391 -18.02 -7.76 -33.05
N THR A 392 -19.04 -8.19 -32.32
CA THR A 392 -19.79 -9.41 -32.64
C THR A 392 -20.61 -9.27 -33.91
N THR A 393 -21.02 -8.05 -34.29
CA THR A 393 -21.61 -7.78 -35.61
C THR A 393 -20.63 -8.00 -36.77
N LEU A 394 -19.32 -7.93 -36.53
CA LEU A 394 -18.28 -8.25 -37.52
C LEU A 394 -17.82 -9.72 -37.48
N MET A 395 -18.03 -10.39 -36.35
CA MET A 395 -17.55 -11.75 -36.08
C MET A 395 -18.67 -12.80 -36.10
N ASP A 396 -19.75 -12.56 -36.84
CA ASP A 396 -20.91 -13.45 -36.98
C ASP A 396 -21.48 -13.93 -35.64
N GLY A 397 -21.61 -13.02 -34.67
CA GLY A 397 -22.21 -13.32 -33.37
C GLY A 397 -23.72 -13.10 -33.39
N GLU A 398 -24.47 -14.05 -32.86
CA GLU A 398 -25.94 -13.95 -32.84
C GLU A 398 -26.52 -13.13 -31.68
N GLY A 399 -25.67 -12.77 -30.72
CA GLY A 399 -26.10 -12.10 -29.49
C GLY A 399 -26.70 -10.73 -29.72
N LYS A 400 -27.89 -10.49 -29.14
CA LYS A 400 -28.50 -9.16 -29.14
C LYS A 400 -27.92 -8.30 -28.02
N PHE A 401 -27.92 -6.98 -28.20
CA PHE A 401 -27.39 -6.03 -27.22
C PHE A 401 -27.99 -6.20 -25.80
N LEU A 402 -29.30 -6.40 -25.69
CA LEU A 402 -29.97 -6.62 -24.39
C LEU A 402 -29.59 -7.97 -23.74
N GLU A 403 -29.27 -8.99 -24.54
CA GLU A 403 -28.81 -10.29 -24.05
C GLU A 403 -27.40 -10.17 -23.48
N ILE A 404 -26.52 -9.42 -24.17
CA ILE A 404 -25.16 -9.10 -23.69
C ILE A 404 -25.23 -8.36 -22.35
N ILE A 405 -26.04 -7.30 -22.25
CA ILE A 405 -26.25 -6.57 -20.98
C ILE A 405 -26.70 -7.53 -19.87
N THR A 406 -27.64 -8.42 -20.16
CA THR A 406 -28.19 -9.34 -19.16
C THR A 406 -27.13 -10.33 -18.69
N ALA A 407 -26.35 -10.92 -19.59
CA ALA A 407 -25.31 -11.87 -19.21
C ALA A 407 -24.12 -11.24 -18.50
N VAL A 408 -23.64 -10.08 -18.96
CA VAL A 408 -22.58 -9.35 -18.28
C VAL A 408 -23.05 -8.97 -16.88
N GLY A 409 -24.29 -8.46 -16.74
CA GLY A 409 -24.86 -8.11 -15.44
C GLY A 409 -25.00 -9.31 -14.51
N TYR A 410 -25.47 -10.46 -15.00
CA TYR A 410 -25.57 -11.68 -14.18
C TYR A 410 -24.18 -12.21 -13.80
N SER A 411 -23.19 -12.06 -14.68
CA SER A 411 -21.81 -12.48 -14.41
C SER A 411 -21.17 -11.71 -13.26
N LEU A 412 -21.61 -10.47 -12.98
CA LEU A 412 -21.10 -9.64 -11.88
C LEU A 412 -21.57 -10.07 -10.48
N LEU A 413 -22.55 -10.98 -10.38
CA LEU A 413 -23.12 -11.41 -9.11
C LEU A 413 -22.11 -11.97 -8.09
N PRO A 414 -21.06 -12.74 -8.47
CA PRO A 414 -20.06 -13.24 -7.53
C PRO A 414 -19.37 -12.14 -6.71
N PHE A 415 -19.15 -10.95 -7.28
CA PHE A 415 -18.56 -9.84 -6.55
C PHE A 415 -19.42 -9.42 -5.38
N ILE A 416 -20.75 -9.32 -5.56
CA ILE A 416 -21.67 -8.92 -4.50
C ILE A 416 -21.67 -9.95 -3.37
N ILE A 417 -21.82 -11.23 -3.75
CA ILE A 417 -21.97 -12.34 -2.80
C ILE A 417 -20.69 -12.56 -1.99
N LEU A 418 -19.51 -12.40 -2.61
CA LEU A 418 -18.24 -12.60 -1.93
C LEU A 418 -17.78 -11.36 -1.18
N TYR A 419 -17.98 -10.16 -1.73
CA TYR A 419 -17.45 -8.95 -1.10
C TYR A 419 -18.24 -8.52 0.14
N LEU A 420 -19.56 -8.74 0.20
CA LEU A 420 -20.34 -8.37 1.39
C LEU A 420 -19.83 -9.08 2.67
N PRO A 421 -19.68 -10.42 2.70
CA PRO A 421 -19.04 -11.11 3.82
C PRO A 421 -17.57 -10.74 4.01
N GLN A 422 -16.84 -10.52 2.91
CA GLN A 422 -15.44 -10.14 2.96
C GLN A 422 -15.22 -8.81 3.70
N VAL A 423 -16.11 -7.82 3.55
CA VAL A 423 -16.05 -6.55 4.30
C VAL A 423 -16.18 -6.78 5.80
N VAL A 424 -17.13 -7.63 6.22
CA VAL A 424 -17.30 -7.98 7.63
C VAL A 424 -16.06 -8.71 8.15
N PHE A 425 -15.62 -9.74 7.42
CA PHE A 425 -14.44 -10.53 7.75
C PHE A 425 -13.17 -9.67 7.84
N SER A 426 -13.02 -8.67 6.97
CA SER A 426 -11.85 -7.79 6.95
C SER A 426 -11.62 -7.00 8.24
N ASN A 427 -12.67 -6.79 9.04
CA ASN A 427 -12.59 -6.12 10.34
C ASN A 427 -12.17 -7.07 11.48
N MET A 428 -12.17 -8.39 11.23
CA MET A 428 -11.88 -9.42 12.20
C MET A 428 -10.51 -10.08 12.01
N ILE A 429 -9.80 -9.74 10.94
CA ILE A 429 -8.52 -10.33 10.58
C ILE A 429 -7.32 -9.54 11.09
N THR A 430 -6.25 -10.28 11.34
CA THR A 430 -4.89 -9.80 11.56
C THR A 430 -4.13 -9.69 10.23
N HIS A 431 -2.98 -9.02 10.26
CA HIS A 431 -2.08 -8.89 9.10
C HIS A 431 -1.57 -10.25 8.61
N GLU A 432 -1.36 -11.21 9.51
CA GLU A 432 -0.97 -12.60 9.17
C GLU A 432 -2.11 -13.36 8.44
N GLU A 433 -3.37 -12.98 8.69
CA GLU A 433 -4.57 -13.56 8.08
C GLU A 433 -5.02 -12.83 6.79
N ALA A 434 -4.39 -11.70 6.45
CA ALA A 434 -4.71 -10.92 5.26
C ALA A 434 -4.67 -11.69 3.92
N PRO A 435 -3.79 -12.70 3.71
CA PRO A 435 -3.83 -13.51 2.49
C PRO A 435 -5.19 -14.16 2.22
N PHE A 436 -5.97 -14.52 3.25
CA PHE A 436 -7.31 -15.08 3.07
C PHE A 436 -8.31 -14.06 2.52
N TYR A 437 -8.18 -12.79 2.91
CA TYR A 437 -8.98 -11.71 2.34
C TYR A 437 -8.71 -11.56 0.84
N TYR A 438 -7.44 -11.57 0.42
CA TYR A 438 -7.08 -11.48 -0.99
C TYR A 438 -7.43 -12.75 -1.78
N LEU A 439 -7.43 -13.92 -1.15
CA LEU A 439 -7.88 -15.15 -1.77
C LEU A 439 -9.36 -15.09 -2.17
N ILE A 440 -10.24 -14.54 -1.31
CA ILE A 440 -11.66 -14.32 -1.63
C ILE A 440 -11.79 -13.37 -2.82
N GLU A 441 -10.96 -12.33 -2.87
CA GLU A 441 -10.93 -11.37 -3.97
C GLU A 441 -10.51 -12.03 -5.30
N SER A 442 -9.45 -12.83 -5.29
CA SER A 442 -9.03 -13.61 -6.46
C SER A 442 -10.10 -14.61 -6.89
N ALA A 443 -10.76 -15.29 -5.94
CA ALA A 443 -11.84 -16.23 -6.24
C ALA A 443 -13.03 -15.53 -6.92
N ALA A 444 -13.41 -14.33 -6.45
CA ALA A 444 -14.48 -13.54 -7.06
C ALA A 444 -14.16 -13.14 -8.50
N ILE A 445 -12.93 -12.70 -8.77
CA ILE A 445 -12.46 -12.32 -10.11
C ILE A 445 -12.46 -13.54 -11.04
N CYS A 446 -11.88 -14.66 -10.61
CA CYS A 446 -11.86 -15.88 -11.42
C CYS A 446 -13.28 -16.38 -11.74
N TRP A 447 -14.19 -16.33 -10.76
CA TRP A 447 -15.58 -16.74 -10.95
C TRP A 447 -16.31 -15.79 -11.91
N PHE A 448 -16.15 -14.47 -11.76
CA PHE A 448 -16.68 -13.49 -12.70
C PHE A 448 -16.18 -13.74 -14.12
N LEU A 449 -14.87 -13.92 -14.33
CA LEU A 449 -14.29 -14.16 -15.64
C LEU A 449 -14.81 -15.47 -16.26
N TRP A 450 -14.97 -16.51 -15.46
CA TRP A 450 -15.57 -17.77 -15.88
C TRP A 450 -17.03 -17.58 -16.33
N LEU A 451 -17.86 -16.89 -15.55
CA LEU A 451 -19.25 -16.61 -15.92
C LEU A 451 -19.34 -15.75 -17.18
N LEU A 452 -18.51 -14.72 -17.29
CA LEU A 452 -18.45 -13.85 -18.45
C LEU A 452 -18.09 -14.65 -19.70
N PHE A 453 -17.09 -15.53 -19.61
CA PHE A 453 -16.69 -16.41 -20.69
C PHE A 453 -17.83 -17.32 -21.14
N VAL A 454 -18.45 -18.05 -20.20
CA VAL A 454 -19.56 -18.95 -20.55
C VAL A 454 -20.76 -18.17 -21.09
N GLY A 455 -21.08 -17.01 -20.51
CA GLY A 455 -22.15 -16.14 -20.96
C GLY A 455 -21.98 -15.67 -22.40
N MET A 456 -20.80 -15.14 -22.75
CA MET A 456 -20.51 -14.72 -24.12
C MET A 456 -20.50 -15.89 -25.10
N MET A 457 -19.93 -17.03 -24.70
CA MET A 457 -19.93 -18.24 -25.52
C MET A 457 -21.36 -18.70 -25.87
N THR A 458 -22.24 -18.76 -24.87
CA THR A 458 -23.62 -19.22 -25.04
C THR A 458 -24.48 -18.21 -25.80
N ILE A 459 -24.34 -16.91 -25.53
CA ILE A 459 -25.11 -15.87 -26.22
C ILE A 459 -24.76 -15.83 -27.71
N HIS A 460 -23.47 -15.78 -28.03
CA HIS A 460 -23.03 -15.64 -29.41
C HIS A 460 -22.96 -16.96 -30.18
N GLN A 461 -23.20 -18.10 -29.52
CA GLN A 461 -23.03 -19.44 -30.07
C GLN A 461 -21.62 -19.69 -30.61
N TYR A 462 -20.61 -19.21 -29.89
CA TYR A 462 -19.23 -19.35 -30.31
C TYR A 462 -18.58 -20.64 -29.80
N SER A 463 -17.57 -21.11 -30.53
CA SER A 463 -16.64 -22.10 -29.98
C SER A 463 -15.76 -21.48 -28.89
N ILE A 464 -15.12 -22.33 -28.08
CA ILE A 464 -14.21 -21.90 -27.00
C ILE A 464 -13.14 -20.94 -27.54
N PHE A 465 -12.47 -21.31 -28.63
CA PHE A 465 -11.40 -20.49 -29.22
C PHE A 465 -11.92 -19.15 -29.76
N LYS A 466 -13.06 -19.17 -30.47
CA LYS A 466 -13.69 -17.94 -31.00
C LYS A 466 -14.14 -17.01 -29.87
N THR A 467 -14.59 -17.56 -28.74
CA THR A 467 -14.97 -16.76 -27.56
C THR A 467 -13.76 -16.11 -26.90
N LEU A 468 -12.65 -16.84 -26.72
CA LEU A 468 -11.42 -16.26 -26.16
C LEU A 468 -10.88 -15.14 -27.05
N LEU A 469 -10.85 -15.36 -28.37
CA LEU A 469 -10.42 -14.35 -29.34
C LEU A 469 -11.32 -13.11 -29.30
N THR A 470 -12.65 -13.28 -29.28
CA THR A 470 -13.59 -12.15 -29.27
C THR A 470 -13.58 -11.39 -27.95
N LEU A 471 -13.39 -12.06 -26.81
CA LEU A 471 -13.18 -11.38 -25.52
C LEU A 471 -11.91 -10.53 -25.52
N PHE A 472 -10.80 -11.07 -26.03
CA PHE A 472 -9.55 -10.31 -26.17
C PHE A 472 -9.72 -9.10 -27.09
N LEU A 473 -10.29 -9.30 -28.28
CA LEU A 473 -10.57 -8.22 -29.23
C LEU A 473 -11.56 -7.19 -28.67
N THR A 474 -12.52 -7.61 -27.84
CA THR A 474 -13.44 -6.68 -27.15
C THR A 474 -12.66 -5.69 -26.29
N VAL A 475 -11.65 -6.15 -25.55
CA VAL A 475 -10.79 -5.27 -24.75
C VAL A 475 -10.00 -4.29 -25.62
N VAL A 476 -9.52 -4.72 -26.80
CA VAL A 476 -8.86 -3.83 -27.77
C VAL A 476 -9.83 -2.76 -28.28
N VAL A 477 -11.06 -3.14 -28.63
CA VAL A 477 -12.11 -2.21 -29.08
C VAL A 477 -12.49 -1.24 -27.95
N MET A 478 -12.56 -1.70 -26.70
CA MET A 478 -12.76 -0.84 -25.53
C MET A 478 -11.70 0.27 -25.43
N VAL A 479 -10.41 -0.08 -25.56
CA VAL A 479 -9.31 0.90 -25.55
C VAL A 479 -9.46 1.90 -26.70
N PHE A 480 -9.81 1.41 -27.90
CA PHE A 480 -10.03 2.26 -29.06
C PHE A 480 -11.21 3.24 -28.87
N ILE A 481 -12.33 2.78 -28.30
CA ILE A 481 -13.48 3.63 -27.97
C ILE A 481 -13.08 4.71 -26.97
N VAL A 482 -12.36 4.36 -25.89
CA VAL A 482 -11.90 5.34 -24.89
C VAL A 482 -10.98 6.38 -25.55
N PHE A 483 -10.06 5.94 -26.40
CA PHE A 483 -9.17 6.84 -27.14
C PHE A 483 -9.95 7.81 -28.04
N LEU A 484 -10.93 7.32 -28.81
CA LEU A 484 -11.78 8.16 -29.64
C LEU A 484 -12.61 9.16 -28.82
N CYS A 485 -13.17 8.73 -27.68
CA CYS A 485 -13.91 9.60 -26.78
C CYS A 485 -13.01 10.73 -26.22
N ILE A 486 -11.78 10.42 -25.82
CA ILE A 486 -10.81 11.42 -25.34
C ILE A 486 -10.44 12.38 -26.47
N LEU A 487 -10.20 11.89 -27.68
CA LEU A 487 -9.90 12.72 -28.85
C LEU A 487 -11.06 13.68 -29.16
N CYS A 488 -12.29 13.16 -29.26
CA CYS A 488 -13.48 13.97 -29.51
C CYS A 488 -13.70 15.01 -28.41
N PHE A 489 -13.52 14.63 -27.13
CA PHE A 489 -13.65 15.57 -26.02
C PHE A 489 -12.58 16.67 -26.09
N SER A 490 -11.33 16.32 -26.43
CA SER A 490 -10.26 17.30 -26.62
C SER A 490 -10.59 18.29 -27.75
N LEU A 491 -11.12 17.81 -28.88
CA LEU A 491 -11.52 18.67 -30.01
C LEU A 491 -12.71 19.57 -29.63
N LEU A 492 -13.72 19.05 -28.94
CA LEU A 492 -14.85 19.83 -28.45
C LEU A 492 -14.41 20.88 -27.43
N GLN A 493 -13.46 20.56 -26.54
CA GLN A 493 -12.89 21.50 -25.58
C GLN A 493 -12.15 22.62 -26.31
N GLN A 494 -11.34 22.30 -27.32
CA GLN A 494 -10.66 23.31 -28.16
C GLN A 494 -11.67 24.21 -28.88
N MET A 495 -12.71 23.62 -29.49
CA MET A 495 -13.76 24.37 -30.17
C MET A 495 -14.53 25.29 -29.21
N THR A 496 -14.86 24.79 -28.01
CA THR A 496 -15.53 25.59 -26.97
C THR A 496 -14.64 26.73 -26.50
N THR A 497 -13.33 26.47 -26.30
CA THR A 497 -12.36 27.49 -25.92
C THR A 497 -12.22 28.57 -26.98
N PHE A 498 -12.22 28.17 -28.26
CA PHE A 498 -12.20 29.08 -29.40
C PHE A 498 -13.48 29.94 -29.50
N ILE A 499 -14.66 29.36 -29.29
CA ILE A 499 -15.92 30.10 -29.25
C ILE A 499 -15.93 31.10 -28.08
N LEU A 500 -15.48 30.67 -26.90
CA LEU A 500 -15.37 31.53 -25.72
C LEU A 500 -14.35 32.65 -25.93
N SER A 501 -13.22 32.39 -26.62
CA SER A 501 -12.24 33.44 -26.93
C SER A 501 -12.82 34.48 -27.88
N ILE A 502 -13.50 34.07 -28.95
CA ILE A 502 -14.20 34.99 -29.86
C ILE A 502 -15.21 35.84 -29.09
N TYR A 503 -16.04 35.19 -28.27
CA TYR A 503 -17.06 35.89 -27.48
C TYR A 503 -16.45 36.90 -26.50
N SER A 504 -15.32 36.55 -25.86
CA SER A 504 -14.60 37.45 -24.96
C SER A 504 -13.98 38.66 -25.70
N GLU A 505 -13.50 38.46 -26.93
CA GLU A 505 -12.92 39.52 -27.76
C GLU A 505 -13.99 40.50 -28.26
N ILE A 506 -15.15 39.99 -28.68
CA ILE A 506 -16.29 40.84 -29.07
C ILE A 506 -16.75 41.70 -27.88
N ARG A 507 -16.84 41.11 -26.68
CA ARG A 507 -17.22 41.85 -25.47
C ARG A 507 -16.17 42.89 -25.07
N ALA A 508 -14.88 42.64 -25.28
CA ALA A 508 -13.81 43.58 -24.94
C ALA A 508 -13.70 44.76 -25.93
N ARG A 509 -14.28 44.63 -27.13
CA ARG A 509 -14.31 45.67 -28.17
C ARG A 509 -15.60 46.50 -28.16
N ALA A 510 -16.65 46.05 -27.49
CA ALA A 510 -17.89 46.78 -27.22
C ALA A 510 -17.78 47.52 -25.89
#